data_AF-A0A1B9K498-F1
#
_entry.id   AF-A0A1B9K498-F1
#
_cell.length_a   1.000
_cell.length_b   1.000
_cell.length_c   1.000
_cell.angle_alpha   90.00
_cell.angle_beta   90.00
_cell.angle_gamma   90.00
#
_symmetry.space_group_name_H-M   'P 1'
#
loop_
_entity.id
_entity.type
_entity.pdbx_description
1 polymer ?
#
loop_
_entity_poly.entity_id
_entity_poly.type
_entity_poly.pdbx_seq_one_letter_code
_entity_poly.pdbx_strand_id
1 'polypeptide(L)'
;MYHAILPSEQHPAAERFLKQLPELVAASPLCRRLKPFSLLIDIAPFTLSAQPHSFIAAQFNLSPRAARRRDNVIWQLLAQHEPDLYQAVLNLVQTMPNEVSQQAQAFKSWLTELLSTSVMACDYCGSLSTVRIGHRLNFRCCSCRRTFNPLKKYQLHQLSHCELWLPFVDLLLQGETCKTVNRQLGINTNTAAKWQSYFLWIMEQQGFSMLANYCRVKRRQRCRQIWLDVKAGVTFLPAIASRFRHKSHF
;
A
#
# COMPACT_ATOMS: atom_id res chain seq x y z
N MET A 1 -12.62 8.48 -1.00
CA MET A 1 -11.18 8.13 -0.92
C MET A 1 -10.48 8.80 0.26
N TYR A 2 -10.62 10.11 0.46
CA TYR A 2 -9.96 10.83 1.57
C TYR A 2 -10.62 10.59 2.94
N HIS A 3 -11.94 10.38 3.02
CA HIS A 3 -12.66 10.11 4.28
C HIS A 3 -12.07 8.98 5.14
N ALA A 4 -11.29 8.09 4.53
CA ALA A 4 -10.75 6.93 5.20
C ALA A 4 -9.27 7.07 5.62
N ILE A 5 -8.62 8.19 5.32
CA ILE A 5 -7.27 8.52 5.84
C ILE A 5 -7.31 9.84 6.62
N LEU A 6 -8.05 10.83 6.12
CA LEU A 6 -8.19 12.14 6.72
C LEU A 6 -8.97 12.05 8.05
N PRO A 7 -8.55 12.74 9.13
CA PRO A 7 -9.33 12.83 10.36
C PRO A 7 -10.78 13.24 10.10
N SER A 8 -11.74 12.64 10.82
CA SER A 8 -13.18 12.88 10.62
C SER A 8 -13.56 14.36 10.76
N GLU A 9 -12.89 15.07 11.67
CA GLU A 9 -13.03 16.52 11.89
C GLU A 9 -12.71 17.35 10.63
N GLN A 10 -11.89 16.83 9.72
CA GLN A 10 -11.50 17.50 8.48
C GLN A 10 -12.37 17.11 7.28
N HIS A 11 -13.28 16.14 7.42
CA HIS A 11 -14.15 15.72 6.33
C HIS A 11 -15.04 16.86 5.79
N PRO A 12 -15.66 17.71 6.62
CA PRO A 12 -16.46 18.83 6.12
C PRO A 12 -15.64 19.85 5.32
N ALA A 13 -14.40 20.14 5.76
CA ALA A 13 -13.49 21.03 5.03
C ALA A 13 -13.09 20.42 3.68
N ALA A 14 -12.81 19.12 3.63
CA ALA A 14 -12.49 18.41 2.41
C ALA A 14 -13.66 18.40 1.41
N GLU A 15 -14.89 18.17 1.88
CA GLU A 15 -16.08 18.25 1.04
C GLU A 15 -16.30 19.67 0.49
N ARG A 16 -16.13 20.69 1.33
CA ARG A 16 -16.24 22.10 0.91
C ARG A 16 -15.23 22.44 -0.17
N PHE A 17 -13.95 22.08 0.05
CA PHE A 17 -12.88 22.28 -0.91
C PHE A 17 -13.20 21.64 -2.25
N LEU A 18 -13.58 20.36 -2.26
CA LEU A 18 -13.88 19.63 -3.50
C LEU A 18 -15.09 20.21 -4.25
N LYS A 19 -16.10 20.71 -3.54
CA LYS A 19 -17.26 21.39 -4.16
C LYS A 19 -16.87 22.72 -4.81
N GLN A 20 -15.98 23.49 -4.19
CA GLN A 20 -15.53 24.79 -4.71
C GLN A 20 -14.46 24.65 -5.80
N LEU A 21 -13.78 23.50 -5.87
CA LEU A 21 -12.63 23.28 -6.74
C LEU A 21 -12.86 23.62 -8.23
N PRO A 22 -14.01 23.31 -8.87
CA PRO A 22 -14.24 23.69 -10.27
C PRO A 22 -14.14 25.21 -10.50
N GLU A 23 -14.72 26.00 -9.60
CA GLU A 23 -14.67 27.47 -9.66
C GLU A 23 -13.26 27.99 -9.41
N LEU A 24 -12.56 27.44 -8.41
CA LEU A 24 -11.17 27.79 -8.11
C LEU A 24 -10.24 27.46 -9.28
N VAL A 25 -10.46 26.33 -9.96
CA VAL A 25 -9.69 25.94 -11.15
C VAL A 25 -9.93 26.90 -12.30
N ALA A 26 -11.17 27.36 -12.49
CA ALA A 26 -11.51 28.32 -13.54
C ALA A 26 -10.91 29.71 -13.28
N ALA A 27 -10.93 30.17 -12.02
CA ALA A 27 -10.42 31.49 -11.63
C ALA A 27 -8.88 31.55 -11.56
N SER A 28 -8.21 30.42 -11.28
CA SER A 28 -6.77 30.43 -11.00
C SER A 28 -5.91 30.52 -12.27
N PRO A 29 -5.01 31.52 -12.38
CA PRO A 29 -4.07 31.63 -13.51
C PRO A 29 -3.10 30.45 -13.61
N LEU A 30 -2.85 29.76 -12.48
CA LEU A 30 -1.98 28.58 -12.39
C LEU A 30 -2.52 27.40 -13.21
N CYS A 31 -3.84 27.31 -13.33
CA CYS A 31 -4.51 26.22 -14.01
C CYS A 31 -4.47 26.36 -15.53
N ARG A 32 -4.42 27.59 -16.09
CA ARG A 32 -4.61 27.88 -17.54
C ARG A 32 -3.76 27.02 -18.48
N ARG A 33 -2.56 26.62 -18.06
CA ARG A 33 -1.60 25.83 -18.85
C ARG A 33 -1.71 24.31 -18.65
N LEU A 34 -2.60 23.84 -17.78
CA LEU A 34 -2.78 22.44 -17.42
C LEU A 34 -4.13 21.92 -17.95
N LYS A 35 -4.15 21.51 -19.22
CA LYS A 35 -5.31 20.90 -19.87
C LYS A 35 -5.22 19.36 -19.86
N PRO A 36 -6.34 18.62 -19.81
CA PRO A 36 -7.69 19.11 -19.52
C PRO A 36 -7.86 19.52 -18.06
N PHE A 37 -8.75 20.49 -17.80
CA PHE A 37 -9.02 21.02 -16.45
C PHE A 37 -9.75 20.03 -15.54
N SER A 38 -10.56 19.13 -16.12
CA SER A 38 -11.25 18.06 -15.38
C SER A 38 -10.29 17.22 -14.54
N LEU A 39 -9.08 16.96 -15.05
CA LEU A 39 -8.07 16.22 -14.31
C LEU A 39 -7.62 16.90 -13.01
N LEU A 40 -7.71 18.22 -12.87
CA LEU A 40 -7.42 18.87 -11.58
C LEU A 40 -8.47 18.51 -10.54
N ILE A 41 -9.74 18.42 -10.97
CA ILE A 41 -10.86 18.01 -10.13
C ILE A 41 -10.74 16.53 -9.78
N ASP A 42 -10.47 15.69 -10.77
CA ASP A 42 -10.37 14.23 -10.60
C ASP A 42 -9.18 13.82 -9.73
N ILE A 43 -8.06 14.57 -9.78
CA ILE A 43 -6.86 14.29 -8.98
C ILE A 43 -7.01 14.74 -7.51
N ALA A 44 -7.83 15.75 -7.22
CA ALA A 44 -7.86 16.34 -5.88
C ALA A 44 -8.21 15.37 -4.73
N PRO A 45 -9.12 14.40 -4.89
CA PRO A 45 -9.34 13.36 -3.88
C PRO A 45 -8.09 12.51 -3.57
N PHE A 46 -7.19 12.33 -4.54
CA PHE A 46 -5.92 11.63 -4.37
C PHE A 46 -4.90 12.50 -3.65
N THR A 47 -4.92 13.82 -3.88
CA THR A 47 -4.14 14.81 -3.13
C THR A 47 -4.52 14.78 -1.65
N LEU A 48 -5.83 14.83 -1.34
CA LEU A 48 -6.35 14.81 0.03
C LEU A 48 -6.06 13.48 0.78
N SER A 49 -5.80 12.40 0.04
CA SER A 49 -5.35 11.11 0.59
C SER A 49 -3.83 10.91 0.50
N ALA A 50 -3.08 11.99 0.23
CA ALA A 50 -1.62 12.05 0.15
C ALA A 50 -0.97 11.05 -0.82
N GLN A 51 -1.69 10.63 -1.87
CA GLN A 51 -1.23 9.59 -2.80
C GLN A 51 0.06 9.98 -3.55
N PRO A 52 0.93 9.00 -3.87
CA PRO A 52 2.15 9.29 -4.60
C PRO A 52 1.85 9.66 -6.06
N HIS A 53 2.66 10.57 -6.63
CA HIS A 53 2.49 11.04 -8.01
C HIS A 53 2.55 9.92 -9.05
N SER A 54 3.30 8.85 -8.80
CA SER A 54 3.33 7.67 -9.67
C SER A 54 2.02 6.90 -9.70
N PHE A 55 1.29 6.85 -8.57
CA PHE A 55 -0.02 6.22 -8.49
C PHE A 55 -1.06 7.05 -9.21
N ILE A 56 -1.10 8.36 -8.94
CA ILE A 56 -1.95 9.31 -9.66
C ILE A 56 -1.67 9.22 -11.18
N ALA A 57 -0.40 9.16 -11.57
CA ALA A 57 0.00 9.00 -12.96
C ALA A 57 -0.55 7.72 -13.59
N ALA A 58 -0.41 6.58 -12.92
CA ALA A 58 -0.96 5.31 -13.40
C ALA A 58 -2.49 5.35 -13.50
N GLN A 59 -3.17 5.92 -12.51
CA GLN A 59 -4.63 6.00 -12.45
C GLN A 59 -5.24 6.82 -13.59
N PHE A 60 -4.58 7.92 -13.98
CA PHE A 60 -5.08 8.86 -14.98
C PHE A 60 -4.34 8.77 -16.32
N ASN A 61 -3.52 7.73 -16.53
CA ASN A 61 -2.69 7.56 -17.72
C ASN A 61 -1.84 8.81 -18.06
N LEU A 62 -1.19 9.37 -17.04
CA LEU A 62 -0.33 10.54 -17.13
C LEU A 62 1.13 10.17 -16.96
N SER A 63 2.04 11.07 -17.36
CA SER A 63 3.41 11.00 -16.89
C SER A 63 3.51 11.41 -15.40
N PRO A 64 4.46 10.86 -14.62
CA PRO A 64 4.66 11.27 -13.22
C PRO A 64 4.88 12.78 -13.06
N ARG A 65 5.54 13.42 -14.03
CA ARG A 65 5.73 14.88 -14.05
C ARG A 65 4.41 15.62 -14.26
N ALA A 66 3.54 15.13 -15.13
CA ALA A 66 2.24 15.72 -15.39
C ALA A 66 1.29 15.59 -14.17
N ALA A 67 1.33 14.45 -13.47
CA ALA A 67 0.60 14.25 -12.22
C ALA A 67 1.12 15.19 -11.12
N ARG A 68 2.45 15.26 -10.91
CA ARG A 68 3.07 16.17 -9.94
C ARG A 68 2.70 17.63 -10.16
N ARG A 69 2.71 18.11 -11.40
CA ARG A 69 2.38 19.51 -11.71
C ARG A 69 0.94 19.86 -11.32
N ARG A 70 -0.01 18.96 -11.60
CA ARG A 70 -1.42 19.13 -11.24
C ARG A 70 -1.61 19.06 -9.72
N ASP A 71 -1.03 18.04 -9.09
CA ASP A 71 -1.05 17.86 -7.64
C ASP A 71 -0.50 19.10 -6.91
N ASN A 72 0.62 19.68 -7.38
CA ASN A 72 1.18 20.90 -6.79
C ASN A 72 0.22 22.10 -6.86
N VAL A 73 -0.54 22.25 -7.96
CA VAL A 73 -1.53 23.33 -8.08
C VAL A 73 -2.68 23.10 -7.11
N ILE A 74 -3.15 21.86 -6.97
CA ILE A 74 -4.18 21.50 -5.99
C ILE A 74 -3.70 21.78 -4.57
N TRP A 75 -2.45 21.44 -4.24
CA TRP A 75 -1.83 21.78 -2.95
C TRP A 75 -1.78 23.29 -2.69
N GLN A 76 -1.49 24.10 -3.72
CA GLN A 76 -1.49 25.57 -3.59
C GLN A 76 -2.90 26.11 -3.34
N LEU A 77 -3.90 25.62 -4.08
CA LEU A 77 -5.31 25.99 -3.86
C LEU A 77 -5.77 25.55 -2.46
N LEU A 78 -5.38 24.35 -2.03
CA LEU A 78 -5.70 23.84 -0.70
C LEU A 78 -5.11 24.73 0.39
N ALA A 79 -3.83 25.09 0.29
CA ALA A 79 -3.16 25.97 1.24
C ALA A 79 -3.80 27.37 1.31
N GLN A 80 -4.28 27.89 0.18
CA GLN A 80 -4.87 29.22 0.10
C GLN A 80 -6.30 29.28 0.65
N HIS A 81 -7.10 28.24 0.41
CA HIS A 81 -8.54 28.26 0.71
C HIS A 81 -8.93 27.46 1.96
N GLU A 82 -8.17 26.43 2.32
CA GLU A 82 -8.43 25.56 3.47
C GLU A 82 -7.10 25.20 4.19
N PRO A 83 -6.47 26.15 4.91
CA PRO A 83 -5.13 25.99 5.50
C PRO A 83 -5.07 24.91 6.59
N ASP A 84 -6.12 24.74 7.39
CA ASP A 84 -6.19 23.70 8.41
C ASP A 84 -6.24 22.30 7.78
N LEU A 85 -7.03 22.15 6.72
CA LEU A 85 -7.08 20.93 5.92
C LEU A 85 -5.74 20.64 5.25
N TYR A 86 -5.09 21.67 4.67
CA TYR A 86 -3.73 21.55 4.13
C TYR A 86 -2.77 20.99 5.18
N GLN A 87 -2.80 21.53 6.40
CA GLN A 87 -1.93 21.08 7.48
C GLN A 87 -2.28 19.66 7.94
N ALA A 88 -3.57 19.31 7.99
CA ALA A 88 -4.00 17.95 8.27
C ALA A 88 -3.48 16.96 7.23
N VAL A 89 -3.58 17.28 5.93
CA VAL A 89 -3.08 16.41 4.85
C VAL A 89 -1.55 16.29 4.90
N LEU A 90 -0.83 17.34 5.30
CA LEU A 90 0.61 17.26 5.58
C LEU A 90 0.92 16.36 6.79
N ASN A 91 0.08 16.39 7.82
CA ASN A 91 0.26 15.63 9.07
C ASN A 91 -0.17 14.16 8.94
N LEU A 92 -1.01 13.80 7.96
CA LEU A 92 -1.31 12.40 7.58
C LEU A 92 -0.04 11.56 7.32
N VAL A 93 1.08 12.24 7.14
CA VAL A 93 2.38 11.64 6.95
C VAL A 93 2.92 10.98 8.23
N GLN A 94 2.50 11.44 9.40
CA GLN A 94 3.19 11.17 10.66
C GLN A 94 2.56 10.05 11.47
N THR A 95 1.24 9.89 11.47
CA THR A 95 0.52 8.87 12.27
C THR A 95 -0.12 7.79 11.39
N MET A 96 -0.30 6.58 11.93
CA MET A 96 -1.09 5.53 11.27
C MET A 96 -2.57 5.73 11.65
N PRO A 97 -3.48 5.97 10.69
CA PRO A 97 -4.91 6.06 10.99
C PRO A 97 -5.47 4.78 11.61
N ASN A 98 -6.51 4.89 12.44
CA ASN A 98 -7.11 3.74 13.12
C ASN A 98 -7.67 2.71 12.15
N GLU A 99 -8.32 3.17 11.07
CA GLU A 99 -8.88 2.33 10.02
C GLU A 99 -7.78 1.55 9.29
N VAL A 100 -6.62 2.17 9.08
CA VAL A 100 -5.44 1.49 8.50
C VAL A 100 -4.94 0.42 9.46
N SER A 101 -4.87 0.72 10.76
CA SER A 101 -4.47 -0.26 11.78
C SER A 101 -5.42 -1.46 11.83
N GLN A 102 -6.73 -1.21 11.77
CA GLN A 102 -7.75 -2.27 11.72
C GLN A 102 -7.62 -3.12 10.45
N GLN A 103 -7.48 -2.50 9.27
CA GLN A 103 -7.26 -3.24 8.02
C GLN A 103 -5.94 -4.02 8.03
N ALA A 104 -4.87 -3.47 8.59
CA ALA A 104 -3.60 -4.15 8.74
C ALA A 104 -3.74 -5.42 9.60
N GLN A 105 -4.44 -5.31 10.72
CA GLN A 105 -4.69 -6.45 11.59
C GLN A 105 -5.57 -7.50 10.91
N ALA A 106 -6.66 -7.08 10.27
CA ALA A 106 -7.55 -7.98 9.53
C ALA A 106 -6.82 -8.71 8.39
N PHE A 107 -5.99 -7.99 7.62
CA PHE A 107 -5.19 -8.58 6.56
C PHE A 107 -4.18 -9.61 7.09
N LYS A 108 -3.49 -9.28 8.18
CA LYS A 108 -2.54 -10.21 8.83
C LYS A 108 -3.25 -11.44 9.41
N SER A 109 -4.41 -11.28 10.04
CA SER A 109 -5.24 -12.40 10.52
C SER A 109 -5.66 -13.30 9.38
N TRP A 110 -6.23 -12.73 8.30
CA TRP A 110 -6.61 -13.48 7.10
C TRP A 110 -5.44 -14.27 6.51
N LEU A 111 -4.26 -13.63 6.37
CA LEU A 111 -3.08 -14.29 5.83
C LEU A 111 -2.60 -15.43 6.73
N THR A 112 -2.68 -15.23 8.06
CA THR A 112 -2.30 -16.25 9.06
C THR A 112 -3.24 -17.45 8.98
N GLU A 113 -4.55 -17.22 8.93
CA GLU A 113 -5.57 -18.26 8.79
C GLU A 113 -5.42 -19.05 7.49
N LEU A 114 -5.15 -18.36 6.37
CA LEU A 114 -4.89 -19.00 5.10
C LEU A 114 -3.67 -19.92 5.18
N LEU A 115 -2.56 -19.44 5.75
CA LEU A 115 -1.31 -20.20 5.87
C LEU A 115 -1.40 -21.34 6.90
N SER A 116 -2.24 -21.22 7.92
CA SER A 116 -2.47 -22.26 8.94
C SER A 116 -3.52 -23.30 8.53
N THR A 117 -4.25 -23.07 7.43
CA THR A 117 -5.29 -23.98 6.96
C THR A 117 -4.75 -25.41 6.79
N SER A 118 -5.42 -26.36 7.44
CA SER A 118 -5.04 -27.79 7.47
C SER A 118 -6.03 -28.69 6.73
N VAL A 119 -7.26 -28.21 6.51
CA VAL A 119 -8.33 -28.92 5.80
C VAL A 119 -8.99 -27.97 4.81
N MET A 120 -9.22 -28.44 3.58
CA MET A 120 -9.90 -27.66 2.54
C MET A 120 -10.69 -28.56 1.61
N ALA A 121 -11.87 -28.12 1.17
CA ALA A 121 -12.63 -28.84 0.15
C ALA A 121 -11.85 -28.91 -1.17
N CYS A 122 -11.91 -30.05 -1.87
CA CYS A 122 -11.23 -30.21 -3.14
C CYS A 122 -11.87 -29.34 -4.24
N ASP A 123 -11.06 -28.50 -4.90
CA ASP A 123 -11.47 -27.66 -6.04
C ASP A 123 -12.07 -28.43 -7.23
N TYR A 124 -11.88 -29.76 -7.31
CA TYR A 124 -12.32 -30.58 -8.43
C TYR A 124 -13.58 -31.42 -8.15
N CYS A 125 -13.75 -31.91 -6.92
CA CYS A 125 -14.84 -32.82 -6.59
C CYS A 125 -15.58 -32.47 -5.29
N GLY A 126 -15.24 -31.37 -4.61
CA GLY A 126 -15.89 -30.91 -3.39
C GLY A 126 -15.59 -31.74 -2.12
N SER A 127 -14.93 -32.89 -2.24
CA SER A 127 -14.61 -33.75 -1.09
C SER A 127 -13.77 -33.02 -0.03
N LEU A 128 -14.14 -33.18 1.24
CA LEU A 128 -13.36 -32.72 2.41
C LEU A 128 -12.23 -33.69 2.79
N SER A 129 -12.16 -34.86 2.14
CA SER A 129 -11.06 -35.82 2.35
C SER A 129 -9.82 -35.34 1.60
N THR A 130 -9.13 -34.36 2.19
CA THR A 130 -7.90 -33.76 1.66
C THR A 130 -6.80 -33.76 2.71
N VAL A 131 -5.55 -33.84 2.22
CA VAL A 131 -4.36 -33.81 3.07
C VAL A 131 -3.46 -32.70 2.58
N ARG A 132 -2.99 -31.85 3.50
CA ARG A 132 -1.98 -30.82 3.20
C ARG A 132 -0.64 -31.49 2.91
N ILE A 133 0.01 -31.08 1.83
CA ILE A 133 1.29 -31.63 1.39
C ILE A 133 2.34 -30.54 1.18
N GLY A 134 3.58 -30.84 1.58
CA GLY A 134 4.72 -29.95 1.47
C GLY A 134 4.66 -28.72 2.38
N HIS A 135 5.70 -27.90 2.33
CA HIS A 135 5.83 -26.70 3.15
C HIS A 135 4.87 -25.59 2.70
N ARG A 136 4.69 -25.45 1.39
CA ARG A 136 3.79 -24.46 0.79
C ARG A 136 2.36 -25.01 0.79
N LEU A 137 1.37 -24.13 0.99
CA LEU A 137 -0.05 -24.48 1.10
C LEU A 137 -0.59 -25.18 -0.18
N ASN A 138 -0.41 -26.50 -0.25
CA ASN A 138 -0.91 -27.38 -1.30
C ASN A 138 -1.67 -28.54 -0.64
N PHE A 139 -2.69 -29.03 -1.32
CA PHE A 139 -3.54 -30.12 -0.85
C PHE A 139 -3.64 -31.21 -1.89
N ARG A 140 -3.69 -32.46 -1.44
CA ARG A 140 -4.02 -33.62 -2.27
C ARG A 140 -5.35 -34.20 -1.81
N CYS A 141 -6.28 -34.38 -2.74
CA CYS A 141 -7.56 -35.03 -2.44
C CYS A 141 -7.40 -36.55 -2.41
N CYS A 142 -7.92 -37.19 -1.37
CA CYS A 142 -7.92 -38.64 -1.24
C CYS A 142 -8.95 -39.31 -2.17
N SER A 143 -10.08 -38.64 -2.45
CA SER A 143 -11.14 -39.15 -3.30
C SER A 143 -10.77 -39.13 -4.79
N CYS A 144 -10.40 -37.95 -5.34
CA CYS A 144 -10.11 -37.81 -6.78
C CYS A 144 -8.61 -37.83 -7.12
N ARG A 145 -7.73 -37.98 -6.11
CA ARG A 145 -6.26 -38.03 -6.22
C ARG A 145 -5.56 -36.78 -6.78
N ARG A 146 -6.31 -35.74 -7.17
CA ARG A 146 -5.76 -34.47 -7.72
C ARG A 146 -5.15 -33.59 -6.62
N THR A 147 -4.14 -32.82 -7.03
CA THR A 147 -3.49 -31.80 -6.20
C THR A 147 -4.03 -30.42 -6.56
N PHE A 148 -4.27 -29.58 -5.57
CA PHE A 148 -4.70 -28.20 -5.76
C PHE A 148 -3.97 -27.26 -4.79
N ASN A 149 -3.96 -25.98 -5.14
CA ASN A 149 -3.24 -24.95 -4.40
C ASN A 149 -4.15 -23.72 -4.21
N PRO A 150 -4.68 -23.49 -3.01
CA PRO A 150 -5.56 -22.34 -2.76
C PRO A 150 -4.91 -20.98 -2.92
N LEU A 151 -3.57 -20.89 -2.86
CA LEU A 151 -2.84 -19.66 -3.11
C LEU A 151 -3.00 -19.18 -4.56
N LYS A 152 -3.47 -20.03 -5.48
CA LYS A 152 -3.76 -19.63 -6.86
C LYS A 152 -4.85 -18.56 -6.93
N LYS A 153 -5.89 -18.68 -6.10
CA LYS A 153 -7.03 -17.73 -6.04
C LYS A 153 -6.57 -16.29 -5.76
N TYR A 154 -5.52 -16.14 -4.97
CA TYR A 154 -4.99 -14.84 -4.55
C TYR A 154 -3.69 -14.45 -5.26
N GLN A 155 -3.29 -15.18 -6.30
CA GLN A 155 -2.00 -15.06 -6.99
C GLN A 155 -0.74 -15.22 -6.09
N LEU A 156 -0.91 -15.56 -4.81
CA LEU A 156 0.15 -15.84 -3.85
C LEU A 156 1.04 -17.02 -4.27
N HIS A 157 0.53 -17.91 -5.14
CA HIS A 157 1.33 -18.98 -5.76
C HIS A 157 2.51 -18.46 -6.61
N GLN A 158 2.56 -17.16 -6.93
CA GLN A 158 3.68 -16.55 -7.64
C GLN A 158 4.81 -16.04 -6.73
N LEU A 159 4.61 -16.07 -5.41
CA LEU A 159 5.56 -15.54 -4.40
C LEU A 159 6.26 -16.68 -3.66
N SER A 160 7.58 -16.63 -3.57
CA SER A 160 8.37 -17.59 -2.77
C SER A 160 8.27 -17.31 -1.26
N HIS A 161 8.91 -18.12 -0.42
CA HIS A 161 9.16 -17.88 1.01
C HIS A 161 7.93 -17.42 1.81
N CYS A 162 6.90 -18.26 1.88
CA CYS A 162 5.64 -17.90 2.56
C CYS A 162 5.81 -17.60 4.05
N GLU A 163 6.84 -18.17 4.67
CA GLU A 163 7.25 -17.91 6.05
C GLU A 163 7.67 -16.44 6.30
N LEU A 164 8.08 -15.71 5.26
CA LEU A 164 8.51 -14.31 5.38
C LEU A 164 7.43 -13.30 5.01
N TRP A 165 6.23 -13.75 4.62
CA TRP A 165 5.17 -12.85 4.16
C TRP A 165 4.64 -11.94 5.26
N LEU A 166 4.41 -12.44 6.47
CA LEU A 166 3.97 -11.61 7.61
C LEU A 166 5.02 -10.56 8.01
N PRO A 167 6.31 -10.92 8.21
CA PRO A 167 7.37 -9.93 8.40
C PRO A 167 7.44 -8.90 7.26
N PHE A 168 7.27 -9.33 6.01
CA PHE A 168 7.26 -8.43 4.86
C PHE A 168 6.11 -7.42 4.92
N VAL A 169 4.91 -7.84 5.34
CA VAL A 169 3.77 -6.93 5.52
C VAL A 169 4.07 -5.85 6.57
N ASP A 170 4.73 -6.21 7.67
CA ASP A 170 5.14 -5.23 8.69
C ASP A 170 6.15 -4.21 8.12
N LEU A 171 7.10 -4.64 7.29
CA LEU A 171 8.03 -3.72 6.60
C LEU A 171 7.33 -2.84 5.56
N LEU A 172 6.31 -3.38 4.89
CA LEU A 172 5.50 -2.64 3.94
C LEU A 172 4.71 -1.52 4.64
N LEU A 173 4.15 -1.80 5.82
CA LEU A 173 3.47 -0.83 6.68
C LEU A 173 4.40 0.30 7.16
N GLN A 174 5.67 -0.03 7.43
CA GLN A 174 6.70 0.95 7.79
C GLN A 174 7.18 1.77 6.58
N GLY A 175 6.77 1.40 5.36
CA GLY A 175 7.21 2.06 4.13
C GLY A 175 8.66 1.75 3.75
N GLU A 176 9.22 0.64 4.24
CA GLU A 176 10.62 0.33 4.09
C GLU A 176 11.06 0.13 2.63
N THR A 177 12.36 0.35 2.37
CA THR A 177 12.89 0.18 1.02
C THR A 177 13.11 -1.28 0.66
N CYS A 178 13.04 -1.62 -0.64
CA CYS A 178 13.42 -2.95 -1.11
C CYS A 178 14.84 -3.33 -0.67
N LYS A 179 15.75 -2.35 -0.56
CA LYS A 179 17.11 -2.54 0.00
C LYS A 179 17.07 -2.85 1.50
N THR A 180 16.22 -2.16 2.27
CA THR A 180 16.00 -2.46 3.70
C THR A 180 15.39 -3.85 3.87
N VAL A 181 14.36 -4.18 3.09
CA VAL A 181 13.70 -5.50 3.09
C VAL A 181 14.70 -6.60 2.77
N ASN A 182 15.55 -6.41 1.77
CA ASN A 182 16.64 -7.35 1.47
C ASN A 182 17.56 -7.57 2.67
N ARG A 183 17.97 -6.48 3.34
CA ARG A 183 18.84 -6.57 4.51
C ARG A 183 18.17 -7.26 5.70
N GLN A 184 16.88 -7.01 5.93
CA GLN A 184 16.16 -7.52 7.09
C GLN A 184 15.64 -8.95 6.90
N LEU A 185 15.15 -9.29 5.71
CA LEU A 185 14.54 -10.59 5.41
C LEU A 185 15.43 -11.52 4.57
N GLY A 186 16.58 -11.04 4.08
CA GLY A 186 17.50 -11.82 3.25
C GLY A 186 17.01 -12.09 1.81
N ILE A 187 15.87 -11.55 1.40
CA ILE A 187 15.31 -11.77 0.05
C ILE A 187 15.90 -10.79 -0.97
N ASN A 188 16.06 -11.20 -2.23
CA ASN A 188 16.56 -10.31 -3.29
C ASN A 188 15.67 -9.04 -3.46
N THR A 189 16.25 -7.90 -3.79
CA THR A 189 15.53 -6.63 -4.01
C THR A 189 14.46 -6.72 -5.10
N ASN A 190 14.68 -7.49 -6.15
CA ASN A 190 13.68 -7.76 -7.20
C ASN A 190 12.53 -8.61 -6.67
N THR A 191 12.81 -9.58 -5.80
CA THR A 191 11.79 -10.35 -5.09
C THR A 191 10.96 -9.45 -4.18
N ALA A 192 11.61 -8.58 -3.41
CA ALA A 192 10.93 -7.60 -2.56
C ALA A 192 10.04 -6.65 -3.39
N ALA A 193 10.52 -6.15 -4.54
CA ALA A 193 9.73 -5.31 -5.44
C ALA A 193 8.52 -6.06 -6.02
N LYS A 194 8.71 -7.32 -6.44
CA LYS A 194 7.62 -8.19 -6.89
C LYS A 194 6.59 -8.36 -5.77
N TRP A 195 7.03 -8.74 -4.57
CA TRP A 195 6.14 -8.92 -3.42
C TRP A 195 5.37 -7.65 -3.12
N GLN A 196 6.01 -6.49 -3.13
CA GLN A 196 5.35 -5.21 -2.91
C GLN A 196 4.18 -5.01 -3.88
N SER A 197 4.39 -5.22 -5.18
CA SER A 197 3.31 -5.09 -6.17
C SER A 197 2.17 -6.07 -5.93
N TYR A 198 2.49 -7.34 -5.63
CA TYR A 198 1.47 -8.36 -5.39
C TYR A 198 0.71 -8.11 -4.09
N PHE A 199 1.38 -7.81 -2.98
CA PHE A 199 0.71 -7.55 -1.70
C PHE A 199 -0.20 -6.32 -1.76
N LEU A 200 0.24 -5.24 -2.42
CA LEU A 200 -0.63 -4.08 -2.64
C LEU A 200 -1.86 -4.43 -3.47
N TRP A 201 -1.70 -5.22 -4.53
CA TRP A 201 -2.82 -5.69 -5.35
C TRP A 201 -3.76 -6.60 -4.57
N ILE A 202 -3.23 -7.56 -3.78
CA ILE A 202 -4.04 -8.45 -2.96
C ILE A 202 -4.83 -7.66 -1.91
N MET A 203 -4.20 -6.69 -1.24
CA MET A 203 -4.88 -5.81 -0.30
C MET A 203 -6.07 -5.11 -0.96
N GLU A 204 -5.90 -4.54 -2.14
CA GLU A 204 -7.00 -3.91 -2.90
C GLU A 204 -8.11 -4.92 -3.25
N GLN A 205 -7.76 -6.11 -3.75
CA GLN A 205 -8.75 -7.14 -4.13
C GLN A 205 -9.50 -7.74 -2.95
N GLN A 206 -8.90 -7.75 -1.76
CA GLN A 206 -9.54 -8.21 -0.52
C GLN A 206 -10.33 -7.10 0.20
N GLY A 207 -10.42 -5.90 -0.38
CA GLY A 207 -11.16 -4.76 0.22
C GLY A 207 -10.35 -3.95 1.23
N PHE A 208 -9.05 -4.23 1.40
CA PHE A 208 -8.13 -3.48 2.25
C PHE A 208 -7.49 -2.31 1.47
N SER A 209 -8.30 -1.53 0.77
CA SER A 209 -7.83 -0.42 -0.07
C SER A 209 -7.11 0.66 0.73
N MET A 210 -7.49 0.87 2.00
CA MET A 210 -6.89 1.90 2.85
C MET A 210 -5.51 1.51 3.30
N LEU A 211 -5.32 0.25 3.65
CA LEU A 211 -4.03 -0.34 3.93
C LEU A 211 -3.10 -0.23 2.70
N ALA A 212 -3.57 -0.61 1.51
CA ALA A 212 -2.79 -0.52 0.29
C ALA A 212 -2.34 0.93 0.01
N ASN A 213 -3.28 1.87 0.10
CA ASN A 213 -3.02 3.29 -0.07
C ASN A 213 -2.01 3.83 0.95
N TYR A 214 -2.17 3.48 2.22
CA TYR A 214 -1.25 3.87 3.28
C TYR A 214 0.18 3.38 3.01
N CYS A 215 0.34 2.10 2.66
CA CYS A 215 1.64 1.52 2.32
C CYS A 215 2.33 2.25 1.15
N ARG A 216 1.58 2.64 0.11
CA ARG A 216 2.09 3.44 -1.02
C ARG A 216 2.63 4.81 -0.53
N VAL A 217 1.89 5.45 0.37
CA VAL A 217 2.23 6.77 0.92
C VAL A 217 3.46 6.70 1.84
N LYS A 218 3.47 5.78 2.82
CA LYS A 218 4.63 5.60 3.73
C LYS A 218 5.91 5.28 2.98
N ARG A 219 5.83 4.46 1.94
CA ARG A 219 6.98 4.15 1.08
C ARG A 219 7.61 5.41 0.48
N ARG A 220 6.80 6.33 -0.03
CA ARG A 220 7.26 7.59 -0.61
C ARG A 220 7.94 8.47 0.44
N GLN A 221 7.36 8.55 1.64
CA GLN A 221 7.93 9.33 2.73
C GLN A 221 9.29 8.79 3.14
N ARG A 222 9.40 7.47 3.31
CA ARG A 222 10.67 6.82 3.65
C ARG A 222 11.73 7.08 2.58
N CYS A 223 11.38 6.98 1.29
CA CYS A 223 12.29 7.34 0.20
C CYS A 223 12.74 8.81 0.24
N ARG A 224 11.80 9.74 0.51
CA ARG A 224 12.12 11.17 0.62
C ARG A 224 13.03 11.44 1.81
N GLN A 225 12.75 10.83 2.96
CA GLN A 225 13.56 10.98 4.17
C GLN A 225 14.99 10.47 3.92
N ILE A 226 15.14 9.25 3.39
CA ILE A 226 16.45 8.68 3.04
C ILE A 226 17.22 9.60 2.09
N TRP A 227 16.55 10.20 1.09
CA TRP A 227 17.20 11.14 0.18
C TRP A 227 17.68 12.42 0.89
N LEU A 228 16.88 12.97 1.81
CA LEU A 228 17.25 14.14 2.61
C LEU A 228 18.44 13.80 3.52
N ASP A 229 18.42 12.65 4.18
CA ASP A 229 19.48 12.20 5.09
C ASP A 229 20.81 12.00 4.35
N VAL A 230 20.78 11.35 3.17
CA VAL A 230 21.96 11.21 2.30
C VAL A 230 22.49 12.58 1.87
N LYS A 231 21.61 13.52 1.51
CA LYS A 231 22.00 14.88 1.12
C LYS A 231 22.59 15.67 2.29
N ALA A 232 22.12 15.44 3.51
CA ALA A 232 22.62 16.05 4.73
C ALA A 232 23.92 15.41 5.26
N GLY A 233 24.48 14.41 4.56
CA GLY A 233 25.68 13.71 5.00
C GLY A 233 25.45 12.75 6.18
N VAL A 234 24.20 12.44 6.50
CA VAL A 234 23.86 11.50 7.57
C VAL A 234 24.10 10.08 7.07
N THR A 235 25.15 9.45 7.59
CA THR A 235 25.37 8.01 7.39
C THR A 235 24.34 7.25 8.22
N PHE A 236 23.41 6.55 7.56
CA PHE A 236 22.45 5.68 8.24
C PHE A 236 23.18 4.53 8.94
N LEU A 237 23.39 4.64 10.25
CA LEU A 237 23.64 3.50 11.13
C LEU A 237 22.29 2.90 11.54
N PRO A 238 22.01 1.63 11.19
CA PRO A 238 20.69 1.04 11.43
C PRO A 238 20.46 0.74 12.92
N ALA A 239 19.20 0.80 13.33
CA ALA A 239 18.74 0.16 14.56
C ALA A 239 19.16 -1.32 14.52
N ILE A 240 19.78 -1.75 15.62
CA ILE A 240 20.40 -3.06 15.81
C ILE A 240 19.47 -4.17 15.31
N ALA A 241 19.98 -5.00 14.42
CA ALA A 241 19.31 -6.21 13.95
C ALA A 241 18.97 -7.09 15.17
N SER A 242 17.68 -7.23 15.50
CA SER A 242 17.27 -8.42 16.23
C SER A 242 17.51 -9.59 15.28
N ARG A 243 18.60 -10.33 15.52
CA ARG A 243 18.84 -11.59 14.85
C ARG A 243 17.69 -12.51 15.21
N PHE A 244 16.68 -12.62 14.35
CA PHE A 244 15.78 -13.77 14.36
C PHE A 244 16.61 -14.99 13.98
N ARG A 245 17.22 -15.62 14.99
CA ARG A 245 17.78 -16.96 14.88
C ARG A 245 16.58 -17.90 14.68
N HIS A 246 16.35 -18.31 13.44
CA HIS A 246 15.68 -19.59 13.21
C HIS A 246 16.59 -20.67 13.79
N LYS A 247 16.23 -21.20 14.96
CA LYS A 247 16.69 -22.53 15.39
C LYS A 247 15.94 -23.53 14.52
N SER A 248 16.57 -23.93 13.42
CA SER A 248 16.25 -25.19 12.75
C SER A 248 16.56 -26.33 13.71
N HIS A 249 15.54 -26.85 14.38
CA HIS A 249 15.57 -28.20 14.95
C HIS A 249 14.81 -29.09 13.98
N PHE A 250 15.57 -30.02 13.39
CA PHE A 250 15.22 -31.29 12.73
C PHE A 250 13.79 -31.50 12.21
#